data_AF-A0A9E2Y1Y7-F1
#
_entry.id   AF-A0A9E2Y1Y7-F1
#
_cell.length_a   1.000
_cell.length_b   1.000
_cell.length_c   1.000
_cell.angle_alpha   90.00
_cell.angle_beta   90.00
_cell.angle_gamma   90.00
#
_symmetry.space_group_name_H-M   'P 1'
#
loop_
_entity.id
_entity.type
_entity.pdbx_description
1 polymer ?
#
loop_
_entity_poly.entity_id
_entity_poly.type
_entity_poly.pdbx_seq_one_letter_code
_entity_poly.pdbx_strand_id
1 'polypeptide(L)'
;MPLIRRGGRVLDLAAGSGRHTRLLLDSGFAVCAVDRDISALLPLAGTGCEVRQIDLETSDLPPLGTGYDAIVVTNYLHRPLLPAIARALAPG
;
A
#
# COMPACT_ATOMS: atom_id res chain seq x y z
N MET A 1 13.64 9.85 -3.43
CA MET A 1 12.27 10.28 -3.06
C MET A 1 12.36 11.25 -1.88
N PRO A 2 12.51 12.57 -2.10
CA PRO A 2 12.68 13.54 -1.00
C PRO A 2 11.39 13.84 -0.22
N LEU A 3 10.23 13.43 -0.74
CA LEU A 3 8.90 13.67 -0.13
C LEU A 3 8.48 12.60 0.88
N ILE A 4 9.16 11.45 0.91
CA ILE A 4 8.88 10.37 1.85
C ILE A 4 10.04 10.33 2.84
N ARG A 5 9.75 10.31 4.13
CA ARG A 5 10.75 10.12 5.18
C ARG A 5 11.64 8.92 4.84
N ARG A 6 12.96 9.06 4.95
CA ARG A 6 13.90 7.94 4.71
C ARG A 6 13.53 6.74 5.60
N GLY A 7 13.41 5.56 5.00
CA GLY A 7 12.98 4.34 5.69
C GLY A 7 11.51 4.35 6.12
N GLY A 8 10.70 5.28 5.59
CA GLY A 8 9.28 5.38 5.89
C GLY A 8 8.47 4.17 5.43
N ARG A 9 7.25 4.06 5.95
CA ARG A 9 6.29 3.01 5.64
C ARG A 9 5.31 3.48 4.58
N VAL A 10 5.21 2.75 3.48
CA VAL A 10 4.37 3.12 2.33
C VAL A 10 3.28 2.08 2.12
N LEU A 11 2.06 2.55 1.84
CA LEU A 11 0.95 1.70 1.43
C LEU A 11 0.83 1.71 -0.11
N ASP A 12 0.91 0.55 -0.75
CA ASP A 12 0.65 0.36 -2.19
C ASP A 12 -0.75 -0.28 -2.35
N LEU A 13 -1.74 0.53 -2.74
CA LEU A 13 -3.12 0.09 -2.91
C LEU A 13 -3.39 -0.36 -4.34
N ALA A 14 -4.11 -1.49 -4.46
CA ALA A 14 -4.30 -2.19 -5.74
C ALA A 14 -2.94 -2.44 -6.41
N ALA A 15 -2.02 -3.03 -5.64
CA ALA A 15 -0.61 -3.18 -5.99
C ALA A 15 -0.38 -4.08 -7.23
N GLY A 16 -1.38 -4.87 -7.62
CA GLY A 16 -1.36 -5.76 -8.78
C GLY A 16 -0.14 -6.68 -8.74
N SER A 17 0.69 -6.59 -9.78
CA SER A 17 1.92 -7.39 -9.90
C SER A 17 3.12 -6.89 -9.07
N GLY A 18 2.95 -5.82 -8.29
CA GLY A 18 3.96 -5.30 -7.35
C GLY A 18 5.03 -4.43 -7.99
N ARG A 19 4.76 -3.78 -9.14
CA ARG A 19 5.73 -2.89 -9.79
C ARG A 19 6.17 -1.74 -8.87
N HIS A 20 5.23 -1.05 -8.23
CA HIS A 20 5.56 0.03 -7.29
C HIS A 20 6.09 -0.52 -5.97
N THR A 21 5.51 -1.61 -5.48
CA THR A 21 6.04 -2.36 -4.32
C THR A 21 7.54 -2.63 -4.45
N ARG A 22 8.00 -3.21 -5.56
CA ARG A 22 9.44 -3.48 -5.81
C ARG A 22 10.27 -2.20 -5.82
N LEU A 23 9.84 -1.18 -6.55
CA LEU A 23 10.53 0.11 -6.62
C LEU A 23 10.70 0.75 -5.23
N LEU A 24 9.68 0.67 -4.38
CA LEU A 24 9.69 1.21 -3.02
C LEU A 24 10.62 0.40 -2.10
N LEU A 25 10.59 -0.94 -2.19
CA LEU A 25 11.50 -1.81 -1.45
C LEU A 25 12.96 -1.56 -1.83
N ASP A 26 13.27 -1.47 -3.14
CA ASP A 26 14.62 -1.17 -3.65
C ASP A 26 15.10 0.22 -3.21
N SER A 27 14.16 1.13 -2.94
CA SER A 27 14.45 2.47 -2.40
C SER A 27 14.63 2.48 -0.87
N GLY A 28 14.51 1.33 -0.20
CA GLY A 28 14.69 1.17 1.25
C GLY A 28 13.47 1.52 2.10
N PHE A 29 12.27 1.52 1.53
CA PHE A 29 11.02 1.71 2.28
C PHE A 29 10.45 0.39 2.79
N ALA A 30 9.74 0.44 3.92
CA ALA A 30 8.87 -0.65 4.33
C ALA A 30 7.54 -0.53 3.56
N VAL A 31 7.04 -1.62 2.98
CA VAL A 31 5.85 -1.55 2.11
C VAL A 31 4.73 -2.44 2.63
N CYS A 32 3.51 -1.90 2.71
CA CYS A 32 2.30 -2.68 2.84
C CYS A 32 1.63 -2.72 1.46
N ALA A 33 1.60 -3.89 0.82
CA ALA A 33 0.99 -4.08 -0.49
C ALA A 33 -0.38 -4.73 -0.33
N VAL A 34 -1.41 -4.07 -0.87
CA VAL A 34 -2.80 -4.51 -0.79
C VAL A 34 -3.34 -4.77 -2.19
N ASP A 35 -3.86 -5.97 -2.41
CA ASP A 35 -4.61 -6.31 -3.63
C ASP A 35 -5.64 -7.40 -3.32
N ARG A 36 -6.63 -7.58 -4.21
CA ARG A 36 -7.55 -8.72 -4.15
C ARG A 36 -6.88 -10.02 -4.58
N ASP A 37 -5.93 -9.94 -5.51
CA ASP A 37 -5.09 -11.05 -5.96
C ASP A 37 -3.63 -10.79 -5.57
N ILE A 38 -3.17 -11.53 -4.57
CA ILE A 38 -1.82 -11.38 -4.01
C ILE A 38 -0.81 -12.35 -4.61
N SER A 39 -1.19 -13.19 -5.58
CA SER A 39 -0.33 -14.27 -6.09
C SER A 39 1.03 -13.75 -6.59
N ALA A 40 1.04 -12.59 -7.24
CA ALA A 40 2.26 -11.93 -7.73
C ALA A 40 3.06 -11.19 -6.64
N LEU A 41 2.45 -10.94 -5.48
CA LEU A 41 3.03 -10.23 -4.34
C LEU A 41 3.63 -11.18 -3.29
N LEU A 42 3.13 -12.41 -3.19
CA LEU A 42 3.61 -13.41 -2.23
C LEU A 42 5.15 -13.57 -2.18
N PRO A 43 5.90 -13.54 -3.30
CA PRO A 43 7.36 -13.62 -3.25
C PRO A 43 8.05 -12.44 -2.56
N LEU A 44 7.36 -11.31 -2.39
CA LEU A 44 7.87 -10.11 -1.72
C LEU A 44 7.59 -10.14 -0.20
N ALA A 45 6.71 -11.04 0.27
CA ALA A 45 6.36 -11.10 1.69
C ALA A 45 7.60 -11.38 2.54
N GLY A 46 7.79 -10.56 3.59
CA GLY A 46 8.93 -10.68 4.51
C GLY A 46 10.23 -10.01 4.03
N THR A 47 10.31 -9.51 2.80
CA THR A 47 11.50 -8.78 2.31
C THR A 47 11.47 -7.29 2.69
N GLY A 48 10.83 -6.93 3.81
CA GLY A 48 10.40 -5.57 4.11
C GLY A 48 9.01 -5.23 3.56
N CYS A 49 8.30 -6.21 2.99
CA CYS A 49 6.93 -6.07 2.54
C CYS A 49 5.94 -6.92 3.38
N GLU A 50 4.87 -6.26 3.82
CA GLU A 50 3.64 -6.87 4.32
C GLU A 50 2.68 -7.01 3.14
N VAL A 51 2.18 -8.22 2.87
CA VAL A 51 1.21 -8.48 1.79
C VAL A 51 -0.14 -8.76 2.40
N ARG A 52 -1.16 -8.01 1.99
CA ARG A 52 -2.53 -8.13 2.51
C ARG A 52 -3.51 -8.38 1.37
N GLN A 53 -4.23 -9.48 1.45
CA GLN A 53 -5.33 -9.74 0.52
C GLN A 53 -6.59 -9.02 1.00
N ILE A 54 -7.02 -7.99 0.27
CA ILE A 54 -8.22 -7.22 0.60
C ILE A 54 -8.96 -6.91 -0.69
N ASP A 55 -10.26 -7.24 -0.71
CA ASP A 55 -11.16 -6.72 -1.72
C ASP A 55 -11.57 -5.29 -1.35
N LEU A 56 -11.04 -4.34 -2.13
CA LEU A 56 -11.20 -2.91 -1.95
C LEU A 56 -12.56 -2.38 -2.45
N GLU A 57 -13.35 -3.21 -3.14
CA GLU A 57 -14.64 -2.83 -3.74
C GLU A 57 -15.83 -3.21 -2.86
N THR A 58 -15.57 -3.82 -1.69
CA THR A 58 -16.63 -4.24 -0.76
C THR A 58 -17.11 -3.09 0.14
N SER A 59 -18.36 -3.17 0.57
CA SER A 59 -18.93 -2.21 1.52
C SER A 59 -18.35 -2.33 2.94
N ASP A 60 -17.81 -3.50 3.29
CA ASP A 60 -17.23 -3.80 4.61
C ASP A 60 -15.70 -3.86 4.51
N LEU A 61 -15.12 -2.74 4.07
CA LEU A 61 -13.69 -2.61 3.84
C LEU A 61 -12.91 -2.85 5.16
N PRO A 62 -12.03 -3.85 5.21
CA PRO A 62 -11.13 -4.03 6.35
C PRO A 62 -10.23 -2.80 6.57
N PRO A 63 -9.79 -2.52 7.81
CA PRO A 63 -8.91 -1.39 8.07
C PRO A 63 -7.63 -1.43 7.22
N LEU A 64 -7.34 -0.38 6.47
CA LEU A 64 -6.09 -0.26 5.70
C LEU A 64 -4.84 -0.14 6.58
N GLY A 65 -5.02 0.04 7.88
CA GLY A 65 -3.96 0.42 8.82
C GLY A 65 -3.78 1.94 8.87
N THR A 66 -2.85 2.39 9.70
CA THR A 66 -2.54 3.82 9.90
C THR A 66 -1.03 4.05 9.98
N GLY A 67 -0.62 5.31 9.94
CA GLY A 67 0.77 5.72 10.13
C GLY A 67 1.65 5.47 8.89
N TYR A 68 1.07 5.50 7.69
CA TYR A 68 1.86 5.43 6.46
C TYR A 68 2.44 6.82 6.14
N ASP A 69 3.74 6.88 5.86
CA ASP A 69 4.42 8.10 5.42
C ASP A 69 4.07 8.47 3.97
N ALA A 70 3.58 7.52 3.18
CA ALA A 70 3.02 7.76 1.85
C ALA A 70 2.02 6.68 1.46
N ILE A 71 1.11 7.02 0.54
CA ILE A 71 0.17 6.08 -0.07
C ILE A 71 0.27 6.22 -1.59
N VAL A 72 0.47 5.10 -2.27
CA VAL A 72 0.50 5.00 -3.73
C VAL A 72 -0.81 4.39 -4.19
N VAL A 73 -1.52 5.12 -5.04
CA VAL A 73 -2.72 4.65 -5.75
C VAL A 73 -2.55 5.00 -7.22
N THR A 74 -2.45 3.99 -8.07
CA THR A 74 -2.21 4.20 -9.51
C THR A 74 -3.19 3.41 -10.35
N ASN A 75 -3.85 4.06 -11.30
CA ASN A 75 -4.84 3.44 -12.19
C ASN A 75 -5.96 2.67 -11.45
N TYR A 76 -6.27 3.08 -10.22
CA TYR A 76 -7.35 2.55 -9.40
C TYR A 76 -8.15 3.71 -8.82
N LEU A 77 -9.46 3.74 -9.04
CA LEU A 77 -10.34 4.81 -8.56
C LEU A 77 -11.66 4.25 -8.04
N HIS A 78 -11.69 3.92 -6.76
CA HIS A 78 -12.93 3.69 -6.01
C HIS A 78 -13.14 4.84 -5.02
N ARG A 79 -14.03 5.79 -5.34
CA ARG A 79 -14.22 7.02 -4.56
C ARG A 79 -14.61 6.80 -3.09
N PRO A 80 -15.40 5.76 -2.72
CA PRO A 80 -15.69 5.45 -1.33
C PRO A 80 -14.46 5.16 -0.44
N LEU A 81 -13.31 4.83 -1.04
CA LEU A 81 -12.06 4.55 -0.33
C LEU A 81 -11.32 5.81 0.14
N LEU A 82 -11.61 6.99 -0.44
CA LEU A 82 -10.87 8.22 -0.14
C LEU A 82 -10.83 8.57 1.36
N PRO A 83 -11.92 8.47 2.13
CA PRO A 83 -11.86 8.72 3.58
C PRO A 83 -10.98 7.73 4.33
N ALA A 84 -10.94 6.46 3.90
CA ALA A 84 -10.08 5.46 4.52
C ALA A 84 -8.60 5.69 4.19
N ILE A 85 -8.30 6.06 2.94
CA ILE A 85 -6.96 6.45 2.49
C ILE A 85 -6.44 7.65 3.30
N ALA A 86 -7.25 8.70 3.44
CA ALA A 86 -6.87 9.88 4.21
C ALA A 86 -6.58 9.57 5.69
N ARG A 87 -7.37 8.68 6.31
CA ARG A 87 -7.13 8.24 7.70
C ARG A 87 -5.90 7.35 7.85
N ALA A 88 -5.48 6.67 6.79
CA ALA A 88 -4.33 5.77 6.84
C ALA A 88 -3.00 6.54 6.80
N LEU A 89 -2.99 7.74 6.21
CA LEU A 89 -1.81 8.60 6.10
C LEU A 89 -1.41 9.15 7.48
N ALA A 90 -0.12 9.15 7.78
CA ALA A 90 0.43 9.81 8.95
C ALA A 90 0.23 11.33 8.87
N PRO A 91 0.10 12.04 10.00
CA PRO A 91 0.11 13.50 10.01
C PRO A 91 1.45 14.06 9.48
N GLY A 92 1.41 15.03 8.56
CA GLY A 92 2.62 15.67 8.02
C GLY A 92 2.39 16.32 6.67
#